data_AF-A0A6A1VAH6-F1
#
_entry.id   AF-A0A6A1VAH6-F1
#
_cell.length_a   1.000
_cell.length_b   1.000
_cell.length_c   1.000
_cell.angle_alpha   90.00
_cell.angle_beta   90.00
_cell.angle_gamma   90.00
#
_symmetry.space_group_name_H-M   'P 1'
#
loop_
_entity.id
_entity.type
_entity.pdbx_description
1 polymer ?
#
loop_
_entity_poly.entity_id
_entity_poly.type
_entity_poly.pdbx_seq_one_letter_code
_entity_poly.pdbx_strand_id
1 'polypeptide(L)'
;MKRGREFPSVTSGQLHSMSPIPSPTLSTPSPRVNEGMSQGTPACPSSCASTSASKRGRGRTRGVSLEKSLGSGSGSAKLSVHIPEGECGGVSSTAAILSTKIGMLVRGLIPISVNKWVDVPTEVKEYIMDRVLDHFDLDYTRHEDVRTVVETMMTARRTHRNRMHAYFKKFPSKEAALLKPHPDTTEEQWKELCDLFTSESIYGT
;
A
#
# COMPACT_ATOMS: atom_id res chain seq x y z
N MET A 1 -23.53 36.15 -15.71
CA MET A 1 -23.11 36.13 -14.29
C MET A 1 -23.19 34.71 -13.73
N LYS A 2 -22.08 34.17 -13.21
CA LYS A 2 -22.03 33.37 -11.96
C LYS A 2 -20.56 33.00 -11.65
N ARG A 3 -19.98 33.89 -10.83
CA ARG A 3 -18.91 33.75 -9.82
C ARG A 3 -17.88 32.63 -9.99
N GLY A 4 -16.65 33.03 -10.30
CA GLY A 4 -15.44 32.25 -10.08
C GLY A 4 -15.25 31.92 -8.60
N ARG A 5 -14.68 30.74 -8.35
CA ARG A 5 -14.25 30.31 -7.03
C ARG A 5 -12.73 30.37 -6.98
N GLU A 6 -12.25 31.35 -6.23
CA GLU A 6 -10.86 31.52 -5.84
C GLU A 6 -10.52 30.46 -4.77
N PHE A 7 -9.35 29.82 -4.90
CA PHE A 7 -8.79 28.96 -3.85
C PHE A 7 -7.91 29.82 -2.93
N PRO A 8 -7.88 29.56 -1.61
CA PRO A 8 -7.03 30.32 -0.70
C PRO A 8 -5.55 30.00 -0.95
N SER A 9 -4.77 31.04 -1.26
CA SER A 9 -3.31 31.00 -1.29
C SER A 9 -2.76 30.90 0.13
N VAL A 10 -1.99 29.84 0.42
CA VAL A 10 -1.24 29.72 1.67
C VAL A 10 0.05 30.55 1.56
N THR A 11 0.14 31.55 2.42
CA THR A 11 1.29 32.44 2.60
C THR A 11 2.48 31.68 3.18
N SER A 12 3.62 31.75 2.48
CA SER A 12 4.91 31.29 2.98
C SER A 12 5.38 32.17 4.14
N GLY A 13 5.50 31.59 5.33
CA GLY A 13 5.94 32.26 6.55
C GLY A 13 7.03 31.47 7.26
N GLN A 14 8.22 32.08 7.29
CA GLN A 14 9.28 31.95 8.30
C GLN A 14 9.84 30.56 8.67
N LEU A 15 10.98 30.24 8.06
CA LEU A 15 11.96 29.30 8.59
C LEU A 15 12.68 29.94 9.79
N HIS A 16 12.40 29.47 11.00
CA HIS A 16 13.24 29.73 12.16
C HIS A 16 14.38 28.70 12.22
N SER A 17 15.58 29.26 12.40
CA SER A 17 16.87 28.63 12.62
C SER A 17 16.83 27.51 13.67
N MET A 18 17.33 26.32 13.31
CA MET A 18 17.66 25.25 14.26
C MET A 18 19.16 25.00 14.22
N SER A 19 19.81 25.27 15.34
CA SER A 19 21.23 25.02 15.60
C SER A 19 21.53 23.50 15.60
N PRO A 20 22.76 23.08 15.27
CA PRO A 20 23.15 21.67 15.27
C PRO A 20 23.43 21.12 16.68
N ILE A 21 22.99 19.88 16.91
CA ILE A 21 23.23 19.05 18.10
C ILE A 21 24.65 18.46 18.03
N PRO A 22 25.41 18.36 19.14
CA PRO A 22 26.77 17.80 19.13
C PRO A 22 26.79 16.26 19.05
N SER A 23 27.80 15.76 18.32
CA SER A 23 28.12 14.34 18.11
C SER A 23 28.55 13.61 19.39
N PRO A 24 28.27 12.31 19.55
CA PRO A 24 28.81 11.51 20.65
C PRO A 24 30.24 11.02 20.39
N THR A 25 31.08 11.21 21.39
CA THR A 25 32.48 10.76 21.50
C THR A 25 32.59 9.23 21.41
N LEU A 26 33.38 8.73 20.46
CA LEU A 26 33.84 7.35 20.38
C LEU A 26 35.02 7.16 21.33
N SER A 27 34.83 6.41 22.41
CA SER A 27 35.92 5.95 23.28
C SER A 27 36.42 4.58 22.82
N THR A 28 37.65 4.58 22.35
CA THR A 28 38.54 3.44 22.10
C THR A 28 38.75 2.61 23.37
N PRO A 29 38.88 1.28 23.23
CA PRO A 29 40.03 0.64 23.86
C PRO A 29 40.76 -0.33 22.92
N SER A 30 42.08 -0.20 22.88
CA SER A 30 43.05 -1.19 22.37
C SER A 30 44.05 -1.48 23.50
N PRO A 31 44.89 -2.52 23.39
CA PRO A 31 44.59 -3.91 23.08
C PRO A 31 45.15 -4.84 24.19
N ARG A 32 44.73 -6.12 24.25
CA ARG A 32 45.49 -7.13 24.99
C ARG A 32 45.69 -8.37 24.15
N VAL A 33 46.96 -8.69 23.99
CA VAL A 33 47.57 -9.80 23.25
C VAL A 33 47.30 -11.15 23.92
N ASN A 34 47.13 -12.20 23.10
CA ASN A 34 47.49 -13.57 23.43
C ASN A 34 47.37 -14.45 22.16
N GLU A 35 48.52 -14.90 21.65
CA GLU A 35 48.66 -15.97 20.66
C GLU A 35 48.38 -17.35 21.29
N GLY A 36 47.57 -18.16 20.62
CA GLY A 36 47.36 -19.56 20.98
C GLY A 36 46.98 -20.38 19.76
N MET A 37 47.97 -20.68 18.93
CA MET A 37 47.87 -21.58 17.79
C MET A 37 47.82 -23.03 18.28
N SER A 38 46.71 -23.74 18.05
CA SER A 38 46.65 -25.20 18.19
C SER A 38 45.55 -25.80 17.33
N GLN A 39 45.98 -26.81 16.57
CA GLN A 39 45.23 -27.56 15.58
C GLN A 39 44.23 -28.51 16.25
N GLY A 40 43.06 -28.69 15.65
CA GLY A 40 42.09 -29.67 16.09
C GLY A 40 40.77 -29.60 15.32
N THR A 41 40.72 -30.27 14.16
CA THR A 41 39.45 -30.73 13.59
C THR A 41 38.98 -31.91 14.46
N PRO A 42 37.70 -31.95 14.89
CA PRO A 42 36.80 -32.88 14.21
C PRO A 42 35.34 -32.38 14.09
N ALA A 43 34.75 -32.81 12.98
CA ALA A 43 33.35 -33.17 12.76
C ALA A 43 32.22 -32.39 13.47
N CYS A 44 31.40 -31.78 12.60
CA CYS A 44 30.10 -31.19 12.84
C CYS A 44 29.13 -32.06 13.67
N PRO A 45 28.36 -31.44 14.55
CA PRO A 45 26.94 -31.71 14.66
C PRO A 45 26.17 -30.59 13.95
N SER A 46 25.43 -30.97 12.91
CA SER A 46 24.47 -30.15 12.19
C SER A 46 23.45 -29.54 13.16
N SER A 47 23.69 -28.32 13.60
CA SER A 47 22.65 -27.48 14.23
C SER A 47 22.02 -26.65 13.13
N CYS A 48 20.86 -27.09 12.64
CA CYS A 48 20.01 -26.34 11.74
C CYS A 48 19.39 -25.15 12.51
N ALA A 49 20.18 -24.11 12.75
CA ALA A 49 19.66 -22.80 13.12
C ALA A 49 18.93 -22.24 11.89
N SER A 50 17.63 -22.57 11.77
CA SER A 50 16.74 -21.89 10.84
C SER A 50 16.61 -20.44 11.28
N THR A 51 17.52 -19.59 10.82
CA THR A 51 17.27 -18.16 10.75
C THR A 51 16.06 -18.00 9.85
N SER A 52 14.91 -17.74 10.45
CA SER A 52 13.74 -17.30 9.73
C SER A 52 14.11 -15.94 9.13
N ALA A 53 14.61 -15.97 7.90
CA ALA A 53 14.82 -14.77 7.12
C ALA A 53 13.47 -14.06 7.06
N SER A 54 13.31 -13.02 7.87
CA SER A 54 12.17 -12.14 7.85
C SER A 54 12.08 -11.61 6.43
N LYS A 55 11.15 -12.13 5.64
CA LYS A 55 10.85 -11.60 4.32
C LYS A 55 10.46 -10.14 4.56
N ARG A 56 11.37 -9.22 4.22
CA ARG A 56 11.05 -7.79 4.13
C ARG A 56 9.82 -7.70 3.24
N GLY A 57 8.67 -7.42 3.86
CA GLY A 57 7.42 -7.23 3.14
C GLY A 57 7.63 -6.16 2.09
N ARG A 58 7.07 -6.37 0.90
CA ARG A 58 7.05 -5.34 -0.14
C ARG A 58 6.23 -4.16 0.40
N GLY A 59 6.87 -3.02 0.60
CA GLY A 59 6.22 -1.79 1.07
C GLY A 59 5.14 -1.31 0.10
N ARG A 60 4.40 -0.27 0.50
CA ARG A 60 3.36 0.35 -0.33
C ARG A 60 3.86 0.67 -1.73
N THR A 61 3.17 0.16 -2.76
CA THR A 61 3.50 0.47 -4.16
C THR A 61 3.37 1.97 -4.39
N ARG A 62 4.46 2.62 -4.82
CA ARG A 62 4.54 4.06 -5.11
C ARG A 62 4.22 4.42 -6.57
N GLY A 63 3.84 3.45 -7.41
CA GLY A 63 3.54 3.69 -8.83
C GLY A 63 4.76 3.89 -9.74
N VAL A 64 6.00 3.79 -9.23
CA VAL A 64 7.22 4.13 -9.99
C VAL A 64 7.40 3.30 -11.27
N SER A 65 7.00 2.03 -11.29
CA SER A 65 7.05 1.21 -12.50
C SER A 65 5.96 1.58 -13.50
N LEU A 66 4.80 2.06 -13.03
CA LEU A 66 3.70 2.51 -13.87
C LEU A 66 4.08 3.82 -14.58
N GLU A 67 4.67 4.78 -13.86
CA GLU A 67 5.20 6.02 -14.44
C GLU A 67 6.23 5.72 -15.55
N LYS A 68 7.10 4.72 -15.35
CA LYS A 68 8.08 4.30 -16.36
C LYS A 68 7.44 3.66 -17.59
N SER A 69 6.42 2.82 -17.41
CA SER A 69 5.67 2.23 -18.53
C SER A 69 4.90 3.27 -19.33
N LEU A 70 4.50 4.38 -18.71
CA LEU A 70 3.81 5.50 -19.36
C LEU A 70 4.78 6.52 -19.99
N GLY A 71 5.99 6.68 -19.44
CA GLY A 71 6.98 7.67 -19.88
C GLY A 71 7.89 7.26 -21.03
N SER A 72 7.83 6.01 -21.48
CA SER A 72 8.68 5.51 -22.58
C SER A 72 8.04 5.62 -23.97
N GLY A 73 6.78 6.07 -24.06
CA GLY A 73 6.06 6.26 -25.32
C GLY A 73 5.83 7.74 -25.61
N SER A 74 6.32 8.21 -26.74
CA SER A 74 6.01 9.53 -27.28
C SER A 74 4.49 9.72 -27.40
N GLY A 75 3.91 10.58 -26.58
CA GLY A 75 2.56 11.17 -26.76
C GLY A 75 1.37 10.21 -26.68
N SER A 76 0.60 10.27 -25.59
CA SER A 76 -0.82 9.88 -25.52
C SER A 76 -1.25 8.43 -25.83
N ALA A 77 -0.34 7.49 -26.08
CA ALA A 77 -0.72 6.09 -26.32
C ALA A 77 -1.13 5.40 -25.01
N LYS A 78 -2.43 5.18 -24.82
CA LYS A 78 -2.99 4.41 -23.70
C LYS A 78 -2.56 2.93 -23.81
N LEU A 79 -2.44 2.26 -22.66
CA LEU A 79 -2.09 0.84 -22.61
C LEU A 79 -3.29 -0.01 -22.98
N SER A 80 -3.17 -0.86 -24.00
CA SER A 80 -4.23 -1.80 -24.40
C SER A 80 -4.30 -2.99 -23.43
N VAL A 81 -5.48 -3.17 -22.83
CA VAL A 81 -5.76 -4.31 -21.95
C VAL A 81 -6.62 -5.29 -22.75
N HIS A 82 -6.07 -6.47 -23.06
CA HIS A 82 -6.87 -7.52 -23.68
C HIS A 82 -7.67 -8.28 -22.60
N ILE A 83 -8.99 -8.08 -22.58
CA ILE A 83 -9.95 -8.82 -21.76
C ILE A 83 -10.72 -9.76 -22.69
N PRO A 84 -10.44 -11.08 -22.68
CA PRO A 84 -11.16 -12.02 -23.52
C PRO A 84 -12.64 -12.13 -23.09
N GLU A 85 -13.52 -12.39 -24.06
CA GLU A 85 -14.95 -12.56 -23.79
C GLU A 85 -15.19 -13.70 -22.79
N GLY A 86 -16.00 -13.42 -21.77
CA GLY A 86 -16.39 -14.40 -20.75
C GLY A 86 -15.42 -14.57 -19.57
N GLU A 87 -14.24 -13.94 -19.59
CA GLU A 87 -13.28 -14.03 -18.48
C GLU A 87 -13.21 -12.72 -17.67
N CYS A 88 -13.09 -12.84 -16.35
CA CYS A 88 -12.67 -11.74 -15.50
C CYS A 88 -11.19 -11.89 -15.16
N GLY A 89 -10.34 -11.04 -15.76
CA GLY A 89 -8.91 -10.97 -15.47
C GLY A 89 -8.05 -11.45 -16.64
N GLY A 90 -7.34 -10.53 -17.29
CA GLY A 90 -6.32 -10.87 -18.27
C GLY A 90 -5.05 -11.43 -17.60
N VAL A 91 -4.41 -12.42 -18.23
CA VAL A 91 -3.11 -12.98 -17.77
C VAL A 91 -1.92 -12.12 -18.26
N SER A 92 -2.19 -10.95 -18.85
CA SER A 92 -1.18 -10.09 -19.45
C SER A 92 -0.45 -9.22 -18.43
N SER A 93 0.78 -8.82 -18.76
CA SER A 93 1.53 -7.80 -18.00
C SER A 93 0.72 -6.51 -17.85
N THR A 94 -0.06 -6.14 -18.87
CA THR A 94 -0.96 -4.99 -18.83
C THR A 94 -2.07 -5.13 -17.78
N ALA A 95 -2.66 -6.31 -17.61
CA ALA A 95 -3.68 -6.56 -16.60
C ALA A 95 -3.14 -6.42 -15.16
N ALA A 96 -1.86 -6.79 -14.94
CA ALA A 96 -1.19 -6.55 -13.66
C ALA A 96 -0.94 -5.05 -13.41
N ILE A 97 -0.62 -4.28 -14.45
CA ILE A 97 -0.47 -2.82 -14.36
C ILE A 97 -1.83 -2.16 -14.08
N LEU A 98 -2.89 -2.59 -14.77
CA LEU A 98 -4.28 -2.17 -14.51
C LEU A 98 -4.68 -2.42 -13.05
N SER A 99 -4.49 -3.64 -12.58
CA SER A 99 -4.78 -4.02 -11.19
C SER A 99 -3.99 -3.18 -10.18
N THR A 100 -2.74 -2.86 -10.50
CA THR A 100 -1.89 -2.00 -9.66
C THR A 100 -2.43 -0.58 -9.60
N LYS A 101 -2.81 0.03 -10.75
CA LYS A 101 -3.40 1.38 -10.80
C LYS A 101 -4.72 1.42 -10.04
N ILE A 102 -5.62 0.47 -10.31
CA ILE A 102 -6.92 0.38 -9.63
C ILE A 102 -6.69 0.25 -8.12
N GLY A 103 -5.80 -0.65 -7.69
CA GLY A 103 -5.50 -0.82 -6.28
C GLY A 103 -4.94 0.43 -5.61
N MET A 104 -4.13 1.23 -6.32
CA MET A 104 -3.64 2.52 -5.81
C MET A 104 -4.78 3.53 -5.65
N LEU A 105 -5.63 3.68 -6.67
CA LEU A 105 -6.77 4.61 -6.65
C LEU A 105 -7.76 4.24 -5.54
N VAL A 106 -8.15 2.96 -5.45
CA VAL A 106 -9.06 2.45 -4.41
C VAL A 106 -8.54 2.75 -3.02
N ARG A 107 -7.26 2.48 -2.73
CA ARG A 107 -6.67 2.74 -1.40
C ARG A 107 -6.48 4.23 -1.10
N GLY A 108 -6.39 5.08 -2.13
CA GLY A 108 -6.22 6.52 -1.96
C GLY A 108 -7.53 7.30 -1.83
N LEU A 109 -8.62 6.78 -2.41
CA LEU A 109 -9.87 7.51 -2.58
C LEU A 109 -11.04 6.93 -1.79
N ILE A 110 -11.07 5.61 -1.57
CA ILE A 110 -12.17 4.96 -0.84
C ILE A 110 -11.77 4.83 0.63
N PRO A 111 -12.50 5.49 1.56
CA PRO A 111 -12.23 5.33 2.98
C PRO A 111 -12.43 3.87 3.39
N ILE A 112 -11.46 3.34 4.13
CA ILE A 112 -11.46 1.94 4.53
C ILE A 112 -12.57 1.60 5.54
N SER A 113 -13.07 2.60 6.26
CA SER A 113 -14.18 2.51 7.22
C SER A 113 -15.54 2.28 6.56
N VAL A 114 -15.72 2.64 5.27
CA VAL A 114 -16.93 2.28 4.52
C VAL A 114 -16.97 0.77 4.40
N ASN A 115 -17.97 0.08 4.97
CA ASN A 115 -17.96 -1.39 5.12
C ASN A 115 -18.46 -2.12 3.87
N LYS A 116 -19.57 -1.67 3.26
CA LYS A 116 -20.18 -2.33 2.11
C LYS A 116 -19.83 -1.61 0.81
N TRP A 117 -19.74 -2.35 -0.30
CA TRP A 117 -19.48 -1.76 -1.63
C TRP A 117 -20.60 -0.84 -2.10
N VAL A 118 -21.84 -1.18 -1.74
CA VAL A 118 -23.03 -0.36 -2.06
C VAL A 118 -22.99 1.01 -1.39
N ASP A 119 -22.31 1.14 -0.25
CA ASP A 119 -22.20 2.39 0.50
C ASP A 119 -21.09 3.32 -0.04
N VAL A 120 -20.26 2.83 -0.97
CA VAL A 120 -19.26 3.68 -1.63
C VAL A 120 -19.99 4.60 -2.61
N PRO A 121 -19.84 5.94 -2.51
CA PRO A 121 -20.52 6.89 -3.39
C PRO A 121 -20.24 6.60 -4.86
N THR A 122 -21.26 6.74 -5.69
CA THR A 122 -21.15 6.49 -7.14
C THR A 122 -20.14 7.43 -7.79
N GLU A 123 -20.09 8.68 -7.34
CA GLU A 123 -19.18 9.71 -7.84
C GLU A 123 -17.71 9.32 -7.62
N VAL A 124 -17.41 8.63 -6.51
CA VAL A 124 -16.05 8.12 -6.24
C VAL A 124 -15.72 6.94 -7.14
N LYS A 125 -16.69 6.06 -7.41
CA LYS A 125 -16.51 4.92 -8.33
C LYS A 125 -16.24 5.42 -9.74
N GLU A 126 -17.07 6.34 -10.24
CA GLU A 126 -16.93 6.97 -11.56
C GLU A 126 -15.60 7.70 -11.68
N TYR A 127 -15.22 8.49 -10.67
CA TYR A 127 -13.92 9.17 -10.67
C TYR A 127 -12.73 8.20 -10.76
N ILE A 128 -12.79 7.05 -10.08
CA ILE A 128 -11.75 6.02 -10.22
C ILE A 128 -11.73 5.45 -11.64
N MET A 129 -12.90 5.19 -12.24
CA MET A 129 -13.02 4.68 -13.60
C MET A 129 -12.45 5.68 -14.63
N ASP A 130 -12.77 6.97 -14.51
CA ASP A 130 -12.19 8.03 -15.35
C ASP A 130 -10.65 8.05 -15.26
N ARG A 131 -10.11 7.95 -14.04
CA ARG A 131 -8.65 7.88 -13.81
C ARG A 131 -7.98 6.63 -14.36
N VAL A 132 -8.75 5.57 -14.62
CA VAL A 132 -8.26 4.38 -15.33
C VAL A 132 -8.24 4.66 -16.83
N LEU A 133 -9.28 5.29 -17.40
CA LEU A 133 -9.30 5.67 -18.81
C LEU A 133 -8.20 6.65 -19.22
N ASP A 134 -7.66 7.43 -18.29
CA ASP A 134 -6.48 8.30 -18.54
C ASP A 134 -5.26 7.51 -19.04
N HIS A 135 -5.15 6.22 -18.71
CA HIS A 135 -3.94 5.42 -18.94
C HIS A 135 -4.18 4.11 -19.71
N PHE A 136 -5.41 3.62 -19.75
CA PHE A 136 -5.76 2.35 -20.37
C PHE A 136 -6.80 2.55 -21.47
N ASP A 137 -6.63 1.82 -22.57
CA ASP A 137 -7.60 1.76 -23.64
C ASP A 137 -8.65 0.71 -23.28
N LEU A 138 -9.74 1.18 -22.67
CA LEU A 138 -10.88 0.37 -22.23
C LEU A 138 -12.15 0.97 -22.82
N ASP A 139 -13.09 0.11 -23.19
CA ASP A 139 -14.39 0.50 -23.73
C ASP A 139 -15.48 0.25 -22.69
N TYR A 140 -15.93 1.30 -22.01
CA TYR A 140 -17.02 1.18 -21.02
C TYR A 140 -18.42 1.01 -21.62
N THR A 141 -18.55 0.95 -22.94
CA THR A 141 -19.78 0.43 -23.57
C THR A 141 -19.83 -1.09 -23.50
N ARG A 142 -18.67 -1.76 -23.37
CA ARG A 142 -18.56 -3.21 -23.18
C ARG A 142 -18.71 -3.59 -21.72
N HIS A 143 -19.63 -4.50 -21.46
CA HIS A 143 -19.90 -4.94 -20.09
C HIS A 143 -18.71 -5.69 -19.48
N GLU A 144 -17.87 -6.36 -20.29
CA GLU A 144 -16.68 -7.09 -19.84
C GLU A 144 -15.64 -6.15 -19.22
N ASP A 145 -15.41 -4.99 -19.86
CA ASP A 145 -14.43 -4.01 -19.41
C ASP A 145 -14.90 -3.32 -18.13
N VAL A 146 -16.17 -2.91 -18.09
CA VAL A 146 -16.81 -2.35 -16.89
C VAL A 146 -16.75 -3.36 -15.74
N ARG A 147 -17.15 -4.61 -15.99
CA ARG A 147 -17.14 -5.69 -15.00
C ARG A 147 -15.73 -5.95 -14.47
N THR A 148 -14.73 -6.02 -15.34
CA THR A 148 -13.34 -6.27 -14.96
C THR A 148 -12.81 -5.17 -14.05
N VAL A 149 -13.04 -3.90 -14.41
CA VAL A 149 -12.59 -2.76 -13.60
C VAL A 149 -13.27 -2.77 -12.24
N VAL A 150 -14.59 -2.94 -12.20
CA VAL A 150 -15.38 -2.95 -10.98
C VAL A 150 -15.00 -4.13 -10.06
N GLU A 151 -14.87 -5.35 -10.60
CA GLU A 151 -14.44 -6.51 -9.82
C GLU A 151 -13.02 -6.36 -9.28
N THR A 152 -12.12 -5.74 -10.06
CA THR A 152 -10.77 -5.41 -9.61
C THR A 152 -10.78 -4.39 -8.48
N MET A 153 -11.66 -3.37 -8.55
CA MET A 153 -11.83 -2.40 -7.45
C MET A 153 -12.33 -3.07 -6.17
N MET A 154 -13.37 -3.90 -6.27
CA MET A 154 -13.92 -4.64 -5.13
C MET A 154 -12.87 -5.56 -4.50
N THR A 155 -12.13 -6.29 -5.33
CA THR A 155 -11.05 -7.19 -4.90
C THR A 155 -9.91 -6.43 -4.24
N ALA A 156 -9.50 -5.29 -4.80
CA ALA A 156 -8.45 -4.44 -4.23
C ALA A 156 -8.87 -3.91 -2.85
N ARG A 157 -10.12 -3.45 -2.71
CA ARG A 157 -10.67 -2.99 -1.44
C ARG A 157 -10.72 -4.13 -0.40
N ARG A 158 -11.29 -5.27 -0.78
CA ARG A 158 -11.38 -6.45 0.10
C ARG A 158 -10.00 -6.89 0.58
N THR A 159 -9.04 -7.00 -0.33
CA THR A 159 -7.66 -7.41 -0.01
C THR A 159 -6.97 -6.41 0.92
N HIS A 160 -7.15 -5.11 0.66
CA HIS A 160 -6.61 -4.06 1.52
C HIS A 160 -7.14 -4.17 2.96
N ARG A 161 -8.47 -4.31 3.11
CA ARG A 161 -9.11 -4.47 4.41
C ARG A 161 -8.69 -5.76 5.11
N ASN A 162 -8.64 -6.87 4.40
CA ASN A 162 -8.18 -8.15 4.93
C ASN A 162 -6.75 -8.03 5.49
N ARG A 163 -5.88 -7.29 4.80
CA ARG A 163 -4.51 -7.01 5.28
C ARG A 163 -4.51 -6.18 6.57
N MET A 164 -5.36 -5.15 6.67
CA MET A 164 -5.47 -4.34 7.90
C MET A 164 -5.98 -5.19 9.07
N HIS A 165 -7.01 -6.01 8.83
CA HIS A 165 -7.57 -6.89 9.85
C HIS A 165 -6.58 -7.99 10.27
N ALA A 166 -5.82 -8.56 9.33
CA ALA A 166 -4.77 -9.51 9.63
C ALA A 166 -3.62 -8.90 10.46
N TYR A 167 -3.34 -7.60 10.28
CA TYR A 167 -2.39 -6.89 11.13
C TYR A 167 -2.97 -6.64 12.53
N PHE A 168 -4.22 -6.19 12.61
CA PHE A 168 -4.95 -5.99 13.87
C PHE A 168 -4.96 -7.26 14.73
N LYS A 169 -5.23 -8.43 14.13
CA LYS A 169 -5.24 -9.73 14.82
C LYS A 169 -3.90 -10.17 15.44
N LYS A 170 -2.80 -9.46 15.18
CA LYS A 170 -1.50 -9.72 15.83
C LYS A 170 -1.43 -9.19 17.25
N PHE A 171 -2.37 -8.32 17.64
CA PHE A 171 -2.43 -7.71 18.95
C PHE A 171 -3.48 -8.41 19.83
N PRO A 172 -3.20 -8.57 21.13
CA PRO A 172 -4.12 -9.22 22.06
C PRO A 172 -5.35 -8.36 22.39
N SER A 173 -5.26 -7.05 22.23
CA SER A 173 -6.35 -6.11 22.48
C SER A 173 -6.33 -4.93 21.51
N LYS A 174 -7.45 -4.22 21.45
CA LYS A 174 -7.60 -2.99 20.68
C LYS A 174 -6.61 -1.90 21.14
N GLU A 175 -6.45 -1.75 22.45
CA GLU A 175 -5.55 -0.77 23.06
C GLU A 175 -4.09 -1.04 22.66
N ALA A 176 -3.69 -2.33 22.65
CA ALA A 176 -2.36 -2.73 22.20
C ALA A 176 -2.14 -2.46 20.70
N ALA A 177 -3.20 -2.61 19.88
CA ALA A 177 -3.16 -2.28 18.46
C ALA A 177 -3.05 -0.77 18.20
N LEU A 178 -3.74 0.07 18.98
CA LEU A 178 -3.71 1.53 18.84
C LEU A 178 -2.33 2.13 19.09
N LEU A 179 -1.52 1.52 19.97
CA LEU A 179 -0.14 1.94 20.22
C LEU A 179 0.82 1.65 19.04
N LYS A 180 0.40 0.82 18.08
CA LYS A 180 1.21 0.40 16.94
C LYS A 180 0.41 0.50 15.63
N PRO A 181 0.17 1.74 15.13
CA PRO A 181 -0.56 1.95 13.88
C PRO A 181 0.08 1.21 12.70
N HIS A 182 -0.76 0.70 11.80
CA HIS A 182 -0.25 0.08 10.57
C HIS A 182 0.49 1.14 9.73
N PRO A 183 1.68 0.84 9.18
CA PRO A 183 2.52 1.84 8.50
C PRO A 183 1.92 2.45 7.23
N ASP A 184 0.90 1.81 6.66
CA ASP A 184 0.21 2.29 5.46
C ASP A 184 -1.08 3.10 5.76
N THR A 185 -1.37 3.41 7.03
CA THR A 185 -2.58 4.16 7.48
C THR A 185 -2.20 5.32 8.38
N THR A 186 -3.01 6.38 8.44
CA THR A 186 -2.85 7.42 9.48
C THR A 186 -3.32 6.91 10.84
N GLU A 187 -2.99 7.63 11.91
CA GLU A 187 -3.43 7.26 13.27
C GLU A 187 -4.97 7.30 13.39
N GLU A 188 -5.61 8.30 12.80
CA GLU A 188 -7.07 8.46 12.80
C GLU A 188 -7.74 7.32 12.04
N GLN A 189 -7.24 7.02 10.83
CA GLN A 189 -7.75 5.90 10.02
C GLN A 189 -7.54 4.56 10.73
N TRP A 190 -6.39 4.38 11.38
CA TRP A 190 -6.11 3.17 12.14
C TRP A 190 -7.03 3.03 13.34
N LYS A 191 -7.34 4.12 14.03
CA LYS A 191 -8.28 4.15 15.14
C LYS A 191 -9.69 3.74 14.70
N GLU A 192 -10.21 4.34 13.63
CA GLU A 192 -11.51 3.97 13.05
C GLU A 192 -11.57 2.48 12.66
N LEU A 193 -10.48 1.95 12.11
CA LEU A 193 -10.37 0.53 11.78
C LEU A 193 -10.39 -0.37 13.01
N CYS A 194 -9.66 0.01 14.07
CA CYS A 194 -9.66 -0.74 15.32
C CYS A 194 -11.05 -0.75 15.97
N ASP A 195 -11.77 0.37 15.93
CA ASP A 195 -13.16 0.48 16.37
C ASP A 195 -14.06 -0.47 15.57
N LEU A 196 -13.96 -0.42 14.24
CA LEU A 196 -14.72 -1.27 13.33
C LEU A 196 -14.48 -2.76 13.58
N PHE A 197 -13.22 -3.20 13.63
CA PHE A 197 -12.87 -4.61 13.81
C PHE A 197 -13.27 -5.16 15.18
N THR A 198 -13.21 -4.31 16.22
CA THR A 198 -13.68 -4.70 17.55
C THR A 198 -15.20 -4.88 17.54
N SER A 199 -15.96 -3.97 16.92
CA SER A 199 -17.42 -4.09 16.80
C SER A 199 -17.84 -5.36 16.03
N GLU A 200 -17.14 -5.70 14.94
CA GLU A 200 -17.42 -6.91 14.17
C GLU A 200 -17.10 -8.20 14.93
N SER A 201 -16.10 -8.18 15.82
CA SER A 201 -15.78 -9.34 16.67
C SER A 201 -16.82 -9.59 17.76
N ILE A 202 -17.50 -8.54 18.23
CA ILE A 202 -18.50 -8.62 19.31
C ILE A 202 -19.85 -9.11 18.78
N TYR A 203 -20.20 -8.76 17.54
CA TYR A 203 -21.48 -9.14 16.91
C TYR A 203 -21.36 -10.30 15.91
N GLY A 204 -20.19 -10.94 15.82
CA GLY A 204 -19.89 -11.98 14.84
C GLY A 204 -19.97 -13.41 15.41
N THR A 205 -21.17 -14.00 15.42
CA THR A 205 -21.42 -15.45 15.33
C THR A 205 -22.39 -15.72 14.21
#